data_AF-A0A9E5M663-F1
#
_entry.id   AF-A0A9E5M663-F1
#
_cell.length_a   1.000
_cell.length_b   1.000
_cell.length_c   1.000
_cell.angle_alpha   90.00
_cell.angle_beta   90.00
_cell.angle_gamma   90.00
#
_symmetry.space_group_name_H-M   'P 1'
#
loop_
_entity.id
_entity.type
_entity.pdbx_description
1 polymer ?
#
loop_
_entity_poly.entity_id
_entity_poly.type
_entity_poly.pdbx_seq_one_letter_code
_entity_poly.pdbx_strand_id
1 'polypeptide(L)'
;MNKTAERQNTAMFSKTWWVILLATLLVSGMTGRLGFWQLGRAQTKEALNAMTESRQIEPALTNEDWAAAVLPGSWLQRRVAVEGRWLDQFTIYLDNRSMKS
;
A
#
# COMPACT_ATOMS: atom_id res chain seq x y z
N MET A 1 -55.96 4.48 27.27
CA MET A 1 -54.88 3.67 26.68
C MET A 1 -54.10 4.58 25.73
N ASN A 2 -52.98 5.20 26.17
CA ASN A 2 -52.04 5.95 25.30
C ASN A 2 -50.85 6.64 26.01
N LYS A 3 -50.77 6.68 27.35
CA LYS A 3 -49.64 7.32 28.05
C LYS A 3 -48.27 6.64 27.82
N THR A 4 -48.26 5.36 27.42
CA THR A 4 -47.04 4.59 27.14
C THR A 4 -46.42 4.96 25.79
N ALA A 5 -47.22 5.20 24.75
CA ALA A 5 -46.73 5.57 23.42
C ALA A 5 -46.12 6.99 23.40
N GLU A 6 -46.71 7.92 24.16
CA GLU A 6 -46.24 9.31 24.23
C GLU A 6 -44.87 9.44 24.92
N ARG A 7 -44.65 8.71 26.04
CA ARG A 7 -43.32 8.62 26.70
C ARG A 7 -42.26 7.97 25.80
N GLN A 8 -42.64 6.98 25.00
CA GLN A 8 -41.72 6.33 24.06
C GLN A 8 -41.32 7.25 22.90
N ASN A 9 -42.24 8.07 22.40
CA ASN A 9 -41.93 9.10 21.40
C ASN A 9 -41.01 10.20 21.95
N THR A 10 -41.18 10.63 23.21
CA THR A 10 -40.26 11.61 23.81
C THR A 10 -38.87 11.03 24.05
N ALA A 11 -38.78 9.73 24.37
CA ALA A 11 -37.50 9.04 24.52
C ALA A 11 -36.73 8.97 23.19
N MET A 12 -37.42 8.70 22.08
CA MET A 12 -36.86 8.66 20.72
C MET A 12 -36.39 10.02 20.19
N PHE A 13 -36.80 11.15 20.76
CA PHE A 13 -36.31 12.48 20.34
C PHE A 13 -35.66 13.27 21.48
N SER A 14 -35.29 12.58 22.56
CA SER A 14 -34.55 13.19 23.67
C SER A 14 -33.16 13.64 23.25
N LYS A 15 -32.56 14.59 23.98
CA LYS A 15 -31.16 15.01 23.75
C LYS A 15 -30.21 13.81 23.74
N THR A 16 -30.42 12.85 24.63
CA THR A 16 -29.62 11.62 24.73
C THR A 16 -29.72 10.77 23.47
N TRP A 17 -30.92 10.63 22.88
CA TRP A 17 -31.10 9.89 21.63
C TRP A 17 -30.32 10.52 20.48
N TRP A 18 -30.38 11.84 20.32
CA TRP A 18 -29.60 12.56 19.30
C TRP A 18 -28.09 12.42 19.51
N VAL A 19 -27.63 12.44 20.77
CA VAL A 19 -26.22 12.20 21.11
C VAL A 19 -25.79 10.79 20.71
N ILE A 20 -26.61 9.77 21.02
CA ILE A 20 -26.31 8.37 20.64
C ILE A 20 -26.30 8.22 19.12
N LEU A 21 -27.26 8.83 18.40
CA LEU A 21 -27.30 8.79 16.94
C LEU A 21 -26.06 9.43 16.33
N LEU A 22 -25.68 10.62 16.79
CA LEU A 22 -24.46 11.31 16.32
C LEU A 22 -23.22 10.48 16.61
N ALA A 23 -23.09 9.92 17.82
CA ALA A 23 -21.97 9.05 18.18
C ALA A 23 -21.91 7.82 17.27
N THR A 24 -23.05 7.20 16.98
CA THR A 24 -23.15 6.03 16.09
C THR A 24 -22.72 6.38 14.66
N LEU A 25 -23.17 7.51 14.12
CA LEU A 25 -22.79 7.97 12.78
C LEU A 25 -21.29 8.29 12.70
N LEU A 26 -20.74 8.94 13.73
CA LEU A 26 -19.31 9.25 13.80
C LEU A 26 -18.46 7.97 13.83
N VAL A 27 -18.80 7.02 14.71
CA VAL A 27 -18.08 5.74 14.81
C VAL A 27 -18.21 4.93 13.52
N SER A 28 -19.39 4.87 12.93
CA SER A 28 -19.63 4.17 11.66
C SER A 28 -18.81 4.80 10.52
N GLY A 29 -18.81 6.13 10.41
CA GLY A 29 -18.02 6.86 9.42
C GLY A 29 -16.51 6.66 9.61
N MET A 30 -16.03 6.70 10.85
CA MET A 30 -14.61 6.42 11.16
C MET A 30 -14.22 4.99 10.78
N THR A 31 -15.06 4.02 11.10
CA THR A 31 -14.84 2.60 10.78
C THR A 31 -14.81 2.38 9.26
N GLY A 32 -15.74 2.99 8.52
CA GLY A 32 -15.75 2.95 7.05
C GLY A 32 -14.47 3.56 6.46
N ARG A 33 -14.05 4.73 6.94
CA ARG A 33 -12.81 5.38 6.50
C ARG A 33 -11.56 4.54 6.78
N LEU A 34 -11.50 3.86 7.93
CA LEU A 34 -10.42 2.91 8.23
C LEU A 34 -10.42 1.71 7.29
N GLY A 35 -11.61 1.19 6.93
CA GLY A 35 -11.75 0.15 5.92
C GLY A 35 -11.17 0.58 4.56
N PHE A 36 -11.54 1.76 4.07
CA PHE A 36 -10.97 2.31 2.84
C PHE A 36 -9.46 2.51 2.92
N TRP A 37 -8.94 2.93 4.08
CA TRP A 37 -7.50 3.06 4.27
C TRP A 37 -6.78 1.70 4.19
N GLN A 38 -7.36 0.64 4.77
CA GLN A 38 -6.82 -0.72 4.63
C GLN A 38 -6.82 -1.19 3.18
N LEU A 39 -7.89 -0.93 2.41
CA LEU A 39 -7.95 -1.25 0.98
C LEU A 39 -6.89 -0.47 0.18
N GLY A 40 -6.71 0.83 0.46
CA GLY A 40 -5.67 1.63 -0.20
C GLY A 40 -4.25 1.11 0.07
N ARG A 41 -3.99 0.64 1.30
CA ARG A 41 -2.72 -0.03 1.65
C ARG A 41 -2.53 -1.33 0.87
N ALA A 42 -3.58 -2.12 0.67
CA ALA A 42 -3.51 -3.33 -0.15
C ALA A 42 -3.18 -3.00 -1.62
N GLN A 43 -3.90 -2.04 -2.21
CA GLN A 43 -3.66 -1.59 -3.58
C GLN A 43 -2.22 -1.07 -3.80
N THR A 44 -1.66 -0.38 -2.81
CA THR A 44 -0.27 0.09 -2.87
C THR A 44 0.71 -1.08 -2.98
N LYS A 45 0.50 -2.16 -2.22
CA LYS A 45 1.35 -3.35 -2.26
C LYS A 45 1.19 -4.11 -3.58
N GLU A 46 -0.04 -4.23 -4.07
CA GLU A 46 -0.32 -4.86 -5.36
C GLU A 46 0.37 -4.12 -6.51
N ALA A 47 0.34 -2.78 -6.50
CA ALA A 47 1.01 -1.98 -7.52
C ALA A 47 2.53 -2.20 -7.55
N LEU A 48 3.18 -2.26 -6.37
CA LEU A 48 4.62 -2.54 -6.27
C LEU A 48 4.96 -3.96 -6.73
N ASN A 49 4.10 -4.93 -6.40
CA ASN A 49 4.29 -6.31 -6.85
C ASN A 49 4.14 -6.42 -8.37
N ALA A 50 3.10 -5.80 -8.96
CA ALA A 50 2.88 -5.78 -10.40
C ALA A 50 4.05 -5.13 -11.16
N MET A 51 4.65 -4.07 -10.62
CA MET A 51 5.88 -3.49 -11.18
C MET A 51 7.02 -4.52 -11.17
N THR A 52 7.27 -5.18 -10.04
CA THR A 52 8.33 -6.18 -9.92
C THR A 52 8.12 -7.36 -10.88
N GLU A 53 6.89 -7.89 -10.95
CA GLU A 53 6.54 -8.99 -11.86
C GLU A 53 6.72 -8.61 -13.33
N SER A 54 6.28 -7.42 -13.73
CA SER A 54 6.46 -6.95 -15.11
C SER A 54 7.95 -6.86 -15.48
N ARG A 55 8.80 -6.38 -14.56
CA ARG A 55 10.26 -6.29 -14.75
C ARG A 55 10.96 -7.64 -14.80
N GLN A 56 10.43 -8.66 -14.11
CA GLN A 56 11.02 -9.99 -14.08
C GLN A 56 10.84 -10.77 -15.40
N ILE A 57 9.77 -10.46 -16.15
CA ILE A 57 9.46 -11.09 -17.44
C ILE A 57 10.26 -10.43 -18.58
N GLU A 58 10.72 -9.19 -18.38
CA GLU A 58 11.59 -8.54 -19.35
C GLU A 58 12.90 -9.34 -19.57
N PRO A 59 13.47 -9.30 -20.78
CA PRO A 59 14.76 -9.92 -21.07
C PRO A 59 15.82 -9.48 -20.06
N ALA A 60 16.71 -10.39 -19.68
CA ALA A 60 17.80 -10.04 -18.79
C ALA A 60 18.73 -9.03 -19.49
N LEU A 61 19.23 -8.06 -18.73
CA LEU A 61 20.27 -7.14 -19.18
C LEU A 61 21.58 -7.92 -19.32
N THR A 62 22.21 -7.77 -20.47
CA THR A 62 23.44 -8.46 -20.88
C THR A 62 24.63 -7.51 -20.85
N ASN A 63 25.85 -8.01 -21.05
CA ASN A 63 27.06 -7.19 -21.10
C ASN A 63 26.98 -6.01 -22.11
N GLU A 64 26.28 -6.18 -23.23
CA GLU A 64 26.20 -5.17 -24.29
C GLU A 64 25.38 -3.94 -23.89
N ASP A 65 24.40 -4.13 -22.99
CA ASP A 65 23.49 -3.06 -22.58
C ASP A 65 24.22 -1.94 -21.81
N TRP A 66 25.36 -2.25 -21.19
CA TRP A 66 26.11 -1.36 -20.28
C TRP A 66 27.03 -0.34 -20.98
N ALA A 67 26.97 -0.23 -22.31
CA ALA A 67 27.74 0.75 -23.07
C ALA A 67 27.29 2.21 -22.82
N ALA A 68 26.09 2.42 -22.25
CA ALA A 68 25.57 3.75 -21.96
C ALA A 68 26.21 4.39 -20.72
N ALA A 69 26.64 5.66 -20.83
CA ALA A 69 27.21 6.41 -19.72
C ALA A 69 26.19 6.75 -18.61
N VAL A 70 24.88 6.71 -18.93
CA VAL A 70 23.79 6.96 -17.97
C VAL A 70 22.85 5.77 -17.98
N LEU A 71 22.67 5.17 -16.80
CA LEU A 71 21.78 4.03 -16.62
C LEU A 71 20.31 4.50 -16.48
N PRO A 72 19.38 3.95 -17.27
CA PRO A 72 17.96 4.28 -17.15
C PRO A 72 17.37 3.82 -15.80
N GLY A 73 16.54 4.66 -15.18
CA GLY A 73 15.81 4.26 -13.96
C GLY A 73 14.86 3.06 -14.17
N SER A 74 14.50 2.76 -15.43
CA SER A 74 13.72 1.57 -15.81
C SER A 74 14.47 0.26 -15.62
N TRP A 75 15.79 0.28 -15.38
CA TRP A 75 16.59 -0.91 -15.12
C TRP A 75 16.43 -1.43 -13.69
N LEU A 76 15.82 -0.63 -12.80
CA LEU A 76 15.53 -1.07 -11.45
C LEU A 76 14.62 -2.31 -11.47
N GLN A 77 14.93 -3.29 -10.61
CA GLN A 77 14.23 -4.58 -10.51
C GLN A 77 14.31 -5.46 -11.77
N ARG A 78 15.18 -5.15 -12.74
CA ARG A 78 15.42 -6.03 -13.90
C ARG A 78 16.42 -7.14 -13.58
N ARG A 79 16.25 -8.26 -14.28
CA ARG A 79 17.21 -9.36 -14.26
C ARG A 79 18.49 -8.95 -14.99
N VAL A 80 19.63 -9.40 -14.50
CA VAL A 80 20.95 -9.15 -15.09
C VAL A 80 21.64 -10.49 -15.30
N ALA A 81 22.17 -10.71 -16.49
CA ALA A 81 22.97 -11.86 -16.86
C ALA A 81 24.26 -11.35 -17.50
N VAL A 82 25.33 -11.28 -16.70
CA VAL A 82 26.63 -10.75 -17.13
C VAL A 82 27.74 -11.72 -16.84
N GLU A 83 28.71 -11.78 -17.75
CA GLU A 83 29.94 -12.55 -17.61
C GLU A 83 31.15 -11.62 -17.53
N GLY A 84 32.19 -12.01 -16.78
CA GLY A 84 33.36 -11.17 -16.62
C GLY A 84 34.38 -11.73 -15.63
N ARG A 85 35.32 -10.88 -15.24
CA ARG A 85 36.32 -11.20 -14.20
C ARG A 85 36.05 -10.35 -12.97
N TRP A 86 36.22 -10.95 -11.80
CA TRP A 86 36.15 -10.22 -10.55
C TRP A 86 37.39 -9.32 -10.40
N LEU A 87 37.16 -8.07 -9.98
CA LEU A 87 38.21 -7.08 -9.73
C LEU A 87 38.07 -6.60 -8.29
N ASP A 88 39.00 -7.01 -7.41
CA ASP A 88 38.88 -6.79 -5.96
C ASP A 88 38.71 -5.31 -5.59
N GLN A 89 39.34 -4.41 -6.36
CA GLN A 89 39.27 -2.96 -6.20
C GLN A 89 37.86 -2.36 -6.37
N PHE A 90 36.91 -3.09 -6.97
CA PHE A 90 35.53 -2.65 -7.20
C PHE A 90 34.49 -3.47 -6.42
N THR A 91 34.91 -4.15 -5.35
CA THR A 91 34.00 -4.93 -4.51
C THR A 91 33.05 -4.01 -3.76
N ILE A 92 31.75 -4.18 -3.99
CA ILE A 92 30.69 -3.50 -3.23
C ILE A 92 30.01 -4.52 -2.33
N TYR A 93 30.09 -4.31 -1.01
CA TYR A 93 29.35 -5.12 -0.04
C TYR A 93 27.90 -4.63 0.02
N LEU A 94 26.97 -5.50 -0.37
CA LEU A 94 25.55 -5.27 -0.14
C LEU A 94 25.25 -5.57 1.33
N ASP A 95 24.69 -4.61 2.05
CA ASP A 95 24.28 -4.76 3.46
C ASP A 95 23.06 -5.71 3.63
N ASN A 96 22.75 -6.52 2.61
CA ASN A 96 21.63 -7.45 2.46
C ASN A 96 20.35 -7.07 3.22
N ARG A 97 20.03 -5.77 3.23
CA ARG A 97 18.86 -5.26 3.92
C ARG A 97 17.68 -5.60 3.04
N SER A 98 16.72 -6.34 3.57
CA SER A 98 15.42 -6.50 2.92
C SER A 98 14.89 -5.11 2.57
N MET A 99 14.51 -4.90 1.31
CA MET A 99 13.97 -3.63 0.85
C MET A 99 12.78 -3.25 1.74
N LYS A 100 12.85 -2.12 2.43
CA LYS A 100 11.75 -1.65 3.28
C LYS A 100 10.59 -1.24 2.37
N SER A 101 9.52 -2.04 2.38
CA SER A 101 8.23 -1.72 1.76
C SER A 101 7.40 -0.76 2.62
#